data_AF-A0AAW6XZT4-F1
#
_entry.id   AF-A0AAW6XZT4-F1
#
_cell.length_a   1.000
_cell.length_b   1.000
_cell.length_c   1.000
_cell.angle_alpha   90.00
_cell.angle_beta   90.00
_cell.angle_gamma   90.00
#
_symmetry.space_group_name_H-M   'P 1'
#
loop_
_entity.id
_entity.type
_entity.pdbx_description
1 polymer ?
#
loop_
_entity_poly.entity_id
_entity_poly.type
_entity_poly.pdbx_seq_one_letter_code
_entity_poly.pdbx_strand_id
1 'polypeptide(L)'
;LKGVRDRSDAVIDTSGLSVHDLARHMRDVIGGASEKPLNLTVMSFGFKHGIPLDADHVLDVRFLANPYWVNELRNLTGQDEAVAKY
;
A
#
# COMPACT_ATOMS: atom_id res chain seq x y z
N LEU A 1 22.08 -34.68 -19.36
CA LEU A 1 21.68 -33.56 -18.48
C LEU A 1 21.73 -32.18 -19.16
N LYS A 2 22.67 -31.94 -20.10
CA LYS A 2 22.76 -30.66 -20.84
C LYS A 2 21.43 -30.25 -21.51
N GLY A 3 20.78 -31.16 -22.23
CA GLY A 3 19.48 -30.87 -22.86
C GLY A 3 18.30 -30.63 -21.91
N VAL A 4 18.41 -31.01 -20.62
CA VAL A 4 17.39 -30.67 -19.60
C VAL A 4 17.69 -29.29 -19.02
N ARG A 5 18.97 -29.00 -18.75
CA ARG A 5 19.43 -27.68 -18.30
C ARG A 5 19.14 -26.59 -19.33
N ASP A 6 19.38 -26.86 -20.60
CA ASP A 6 19.17 -25.90 -21.70
C ASP A 6 17.67 -25.61 -21.93
N ARG A 7 16.77 -26.43 -21.38
CA ARG A 7 15.31 -26.29 -21.46
C ARG A 7 14.67 -25.80 -20.15
N SER A 8 15.48 -25.44 -19.16
CA SER A 8 14.98 -24.99 -17.87
C SER A 8 14.68 -23.48 -17.87
N ASP A 9 13.59 -23.10 -17.22
CA ASP A 9 13.20 -21.68 -17.08
C ASP A 9 14.11 -20.92 -16.11
N ALA A 10 14.70 -21.63 -15.14
CA ALA A 10 15.66 -21.09 -14.19
C ALA A 10 16.72 -22.13 -13.82
N VAL A 11 17.97 -21.69 -13.67
CA VAL A 11 19.09 -22.49 -13.16
C VAL A 11 19.60 -21.84 -11.88
N ILE A 12 19.55 -22.58 -10.77
CA ILE A 12 20.00 -22.11 -9.46
C ILE A 12 21.37 -22.73 -9.16
N ASP A 13 22.39 -21.89 -8.98
CA ASP A 13 23.69 -22.32 -8.45
C ASP A 13 23.63 -22.36 -6.93
N THR A 14 23.75 -23.56 -6.35
CA THR A 14 23.66 -23.79 -4.91
C THR A 14 25.01 -23.80 -4.20
N SER A 15 26.12 -23.57 -4.92
CA SER A 15 27.49 -23.79 -4.43
C SER A 15 27.88 -22.94 -3.20
N GLY A 16 27.21 -21.80 -2.98
CA GLY A 16 27.44 -20.91 -1.84
C GLY A 16 26.21 -20.69 -0.95
N LEU A 17 25.14 -21.47 -1.13
CA LEU A 17 23.89 -21.25 -0.42
C LEU A 17 23.78 -22.13 0.82
N SER A 18 23.37 -21.54 1.94
CA SER A 18 22.88 -22.34 3.07
C SER A 18 21.51 -22.93 2.75
N VAL A 19 21.06 -23.91 3.56
CA VAL A 19 19.72 -24.51 3.41
C VAL A 19 18.62 -23.45 3.50
N HIS A 20 18.79 -22.44 4.36
CA HIS A 20 17.83 -21.36 4.50
C HIS A 20 17.81 -20.42 3.29
N ASP A 21 18.98 -20.14 2.71
CA ASP A 21 19.11 -19.27 1.53
C ASP A 21 18.55 -19.94 0.29
N LEU A 22 18.84 -21.24 0.10
CA LEU A 22 18.25 -22.02 -0.97
C LEU A 22 16.73 -22.09 -0.84
N ALA A 23 16.20 -22.30 0.37
CA ALA A 23 14.75 -22.32 0.59
C ALA A 23 14.09 -20.95 0.31
N ARG A 24 14.77 -19.84 0.61
CA ARG A 24 14.32 -18.49 0.25
C ARG A 24 14.33 -18.29 -1.26
N HIS A 25 15.45 -18.59 -1.91
CA HIS A 25 15.62 -18.43 -3.33
C HIS A 25 14.64 -19.30 -4.14
N MET A 26 14.35 -20.52 -3.68
CA MET A 26 13.31 -21.37 -4.27
C MET A 26 11.91 -20.75 -4.13
N ARG A 27 11.59 -20.12 -3.00
CA ARG A 27 10.31 -19.41 -2.83
C ARG A 27 10.20 -18.21 -3.77
N ASP A 28 11.28 -17.49 -4.00
CA ASP A 28 11.28 -16.33 -4.91
C ASP A 28 11.14 -16.77 -6.38
N VAL A 29 11.81 -17.86 -6.77
CA VAL A 29 11.77 -18.40 -8.14
C VAL A 29 10.44 -19.10 -8.45
N ILE A 30 9.88 -19.86 -7.51
CA ILE A 30 8.65 -20.66 -7.71
C ILE A 30 7.39 -19.86 -7.35
N GLY A 31 7.45 -19.03 -6.32
CA GLY A 31 6.31 -18.27 -5.82
C GLY A 31 5.84 -17.17 -6.77
N GLY A 32 6.60 -16.91 -7.84
CA GLY A 32 6.52 -15.67 -8.58
C GLY A 32 6.81 -14.49 -7.64
N ALA A 33 6.95 -13.30 -8.19
CA ALA A 33 6.58 -12.16 -7.38
C ALA A 33 5.09 -12.36 -7.04
N SER A 34 4.80 -12.86 -5.83
CA SER A 34 3.55 -12.52 -5.17
C SER A 34 3.63 -11.02 -4.87
N GLU A 35 3.72 -10.19 -5.91
CA GLU A 35 3.20 -8.85 -5.91
C GLU A 35 1.70 -9.01 -5.76
N LYS A 36 1.24 -9.39 -4.56
CA LYS A 36 -0.02 -8.89 -4.10
C LYS A 36 0.22 -7.38 -4.07
N PRO A 37 -0.36 -6.61 -4.99
CA PRO A 37 -0.18 -5.17 -4.95
C PRO A 37 -0.66 -4.69 -3.58
N LEU A 38 0.11 -3.79 -2.97
CA LEU A 38 -0.35 -3.12 -1.76
C LEU A 38 -1.62 -2.33 -2.13
N ASN A 39 -2.76 -2.77 -1.61
CA ASN A 39 -4.01 -2.03 -1.74
C ASN A 39 -4.07 -1.02 -0.59
N LEU A 40 -3.88 0.26 -0.92
CA LEU A 40 -4.00 1.37 0.01
C LEU A 40 -5.36 2.05 -0.17
N THR A 41 -6.17 2.05 0.89
CA THR A 41 -7.43 2.81 0.92
C THR A 41 -7.26 4.04 1.79
N VAL A 42 -7.53 5.21 1.24
CA VAL A 42 -7.59 6.47 1.98
C VAL A 42 -9.04 6.93 2.04
N MET A 43 -9.53 7.17 3.26
CA MET A 43 -10.89 7.66 3.48
C MET A 43 -10.91 8.82 4.46
N SER A 44 -11.83 9.77 4.23
CA SER A 44 -12.15 10.84 5.17
C SER A 44 -13.38 10.46 5.99
N PHE A 45 -13.37 10.76 7.28
CA PHE A 45 -14.52 10.56 8.17
C PHE A 45 -14.68 11.75 9.13
N GLY A 46 -15.83 11.83 9.80
CA GLY A 46 -16.07 12.80 10.87
C GLY A 46 -16.21 12.11 12.22
N PHE A 47 -15.44 12.53 13.22
CA PHE A 47 -15.45 11.93 14.58
C PHE A 47 -16.83 11.81 15.22
N LYS A 48 -17.77 12.71 14.90
CA LYS A 48 -19.16 12.65 15.37
C LYS A 48 -19.92 11.39 14.91
N HIS A 49 -19.40 10.68 13.91
CA HIS A 49 -19.95 9.44 13.36
C HIS A 49 -19.15 8.19 13.76
N GLY A 50 -18.15 8.34 14.64
CA GLY A 50 -17.26 7.25 15.03
C GLY A 50 -16.07 7.06 14.07
N ILE A 51 -15.13 6.22 14.48
CA ILE A 51 -13.96 5.82 13.68
C ILE A 51 -14.36 4.64 12.79
N PRO A 52 -13.93 4.58 11.51
CA PRO A 52 -14.17 3.42 10.65
C PRO A 52 -13.60 2.14 11.27
N LEU A 53 -14.40 1.06 11.27
CA LEU A 53 -14.04 -0.20 11.91
C LEU A 53 -12.89 -0.94 11.20
N ASP A 54 -12.68 -0.64 9.92
CA ASP A 54 -11.69 -1.23 9.03
C ASP A 54 -10.42 -0.37 8.90
N ALA A 55 -10.29 0.70 9.69
CA ALA A 55 -9.10 1.55 9.66
C ALA A 55 -7.94 0.95 10.48
N ASP A 56 -6.83 0.66 9.81
CA ASP A 56 -5.56 0.29 10.47
C ASP A 56 -4.84 1.49 11.09
N HIS A 57 -4.96 2.66 10.45
CA HIS A 57 -4.33 3.91 10.87
C HIS A 57 -5.33 5.07 10.86
N VAL A 58 -5.30 5.89 11.92
CA VAL A 58 -6.16 7.07 12.07
C VAL A 58 -5.29 8.30 12.29
N LEU A 59 -5.48 9.32 11.46
CA LEU A 59 -4.84 10.62 11.59
C LEU A 59 -5.91 11.65 11.99
N ASP A 60 -5.75 12.28 13.16
CA ASP A 60 -6.60 13.40 13.58
C ASP A 60 -6.08 14.69 12.96
N VAL A 61 -6.94 15.42 12.24
CA VAL A 61 -6.59 16.68 11.57
C VAL A 61 -7.35 17.89 12.13
N ARG A 62 -8.09 17.73 13.24
CA ARG A 62 -8.93 18.80 13.82
C ARG A 62 -8.17 20.03 14.30
N PHE A 63 -6.85 19.93 14.45
CA PHE A 63 -5.98 21.03 14.83
C PHE A 63 -5.54 21.92 13.65
N LEU A 64 -5.83 21.53 12.40
CA LEU A 64 -5.54 22.34 11.22
C LEU A 64 -6.48 23.54 11.10
N ALA A 65 -6.10 24.50 10.24
CA ALA A 65 -6.94 25.64 9.92
C ALA A 65 -8.31 25.17 9.37
N ASN A 66 -9.39 25.65 9.98
CA ASN A 66 -10.74 25.18 9.65
C ASN A 66 -11.39 26.10 8.60
N PRO A 67 -11.66 25.62 7.36
CA PRO A 67 -12.27 26.43 6.31
C PRO A 67 -13.70 26.89 6.65
N TYR A 68 -14.35 26.30 7.64
CA TYR A 68 -15.69 26.68 8.09
C TYR A 68 -15.80 28.14 8.57
N TRP A 69 -14.68 28.77 8.96
CA TRP A 69 -14.67 30.17 9.37
C TRP A 69 -14.80 31.15 8.21
N VAL A 70 -14.59 30.70 6.97
CA VAL A 70 -14.82 31.46 5.74
C VAL A 70 -16.25 31.18 5.27
N ASN A 71 -17.12 32.19 5.30
CA ASN A 71 -18.56 32.04 5.06
C ASN A 71 -18.85 31.39 3.70
N GLU A 72 -18.07 31.76 2.69
CA GLU A 72 -18.18 31.31 1.31
C GLU A 72 -17.84 29.81 1.15
N LEU A 73 -17.08 29.24 2.09
CA LEU A 73 -16.63 27.83 2.02
C LEU A 73 -17.52 26.87 2.82
N ARG A 74 -18.42 27.36 3.68
CA ARG A 74 -19.16 26.53 4.65
C ARG A 74 -20.00 25.41 4.05
N ASN A 75 -20.53 25.64 2.85
CA ASN A 75 -21.39 24.69 2.15
C ASN A 75 -20.62 23.85 1.11
N LEU A 76 -19.31 24.06 0.99
CA LEU A 76 -18.43 23.34 0.09
C LEU A 76 -17.77 22.16 0.80
N THR A 77 -17.20 21.27 0.01
CA THR A 77 -16.44 20.10 0.44
C THR A 77 -14.96 20.30 0.15
N GLY A 78 -14.10 19.46 0.72
CA GLY A 78 -12.67 19.46 0.39
C GLY A 78 -12.34 19.13 -1.06
N GLN A 79 -13.32 18.69 -1.87
CA GLN A 79 -13.14 18.42 -3.31
C GLN A 79 -13.35 19.69 -4.15
N ASP A 80 -13.99 20.72 -3.62
CA ASP A 80 -14.19 21.99 -4.32
C ASP A 80 -12.89 22.80 -4.35
N GLU A 81 -12.55 23.33 -5.53
CA GLU A 81 -11.26 24.03 -5.76
C GLU A 81 -11.04 25.21 -4.79
N ALA A 82 -12.10 25.91 -4.41
CA ALA A 82 -12.04 27.01 -3.46
C ALA A 82 -11.62 26.56 -2.05
N VAL A 83 -12.02 25.35 -1.62
CA VAL A 83 -11.62 24.78 -0.32
C VAL A 83 -10.20 24.19 -0.42
N ALA A 84 -9.86 23.59 -1.57
CA ALA A 84 -8.53 23.03 -1.80
C ALA A 84 -7.41 24.09 -1.83
N LYS A 85 -7.73 25.35 -2.17
CA LYS A 85 -6.80 26.49 -2.22
C LYS A 85 -6.79 27.37 -0.96
N TYR A 86 -7.62 27.06 0.04
CA TYR A 86 -7.63 27.74 1.35
C TYR A 86 -6.48 27.25 2.22
#